data_AF-A0A0F8VH98-F1
#
_entry.id   AF-A0A0F8VH98-F1
#
_cell.length_a   1.000
_cell.length_b   1.000
_cell.length_c   1.000
_cell.angle_alpha   90.00
_cell.angle_beta   90.00
_cell.angle_gamma   90.00
#
_symmetry.space_group_name_H-M   'P 1'
#
loop_
_entity.id
_entity.type
_entity.pdbx_description
1 polymer ?
#
loop_
_entity_poly.entity_id
_entity_poly.type
_entity_poly.pdbx_seq_one_letter_code
_entity_poly.pdbx_strand_id
1 'polypeptide(L)'
;MHIEKIKKGWQELDSEIIKTGKCVYCGACGAFCANIKFDTLKEIPIEDGSCKDSNTCRDDFGICYNLCPKTGLDQIPLYLLDKWVFGKDKDKILGHYIDIISVKITDQAKQYLPIEAGPITALLYIAMEEGLIDCSIITDKDEKFLPFPILARSQKEIFKGIGYKPSQSPTLSVVGDAINKEFTDIAVVGTPCQIQSLRKLQNHPIFDFEAHDLITLTIGTFCFGTFYNQLLTQCLNEYNINNDEIVKIDTVKDKFKLKVHTKSNIQEIPLNYIYDKSIRNACFSCSDYSSSFADISVGNVGSENNWNTMILRTKRGKEIFDLALNKGFLETQKIPKSNEDLILDIARCKTDKVKIESIKEYSADIKSFIFRSNRISKSYVPGMFVILWLPDYDFLPMSISKVEGDLIEITVQQIGDGTKRLFNLNKGDTIGIRGPFGNSWDYKESSSILIVGGGMGIAALTSLVEQLKLSNKNIFVSIGAKDKASLIFAERLMDLIPNTMCTTDDGSFGRQCYVTDTIDDIIAENSIDLIITCGPEVMMAKVQDIAESKNIKLQVSLERKMKCGVGLCGSCCVGEDNNTTVCKIGPIFNSEQLKKIPQFGSYVK
;
A
#
# COMPACT_ATOMS: atom_id res chain seq x y z
N MET A 1 -7.06 -3.11 -29.44
CA MET A 1 -7.48 -3.47 -28.07
C MET A 1 -8.98 -3.22 -27.99
N HIS A 2 -9.81 -4.26 -28.04
CA HIS A 2 -11.26 -4.09 -27.94
C HIS A 2 -11.67 -4.22 -26.48
N ILE A 3 -12.27 -3.17 -25.93
CA ILE A 3 -12.92 -3.22 -24.61
C ILE A 3 -14.35 -3.67 -24.81
N GLU A 4 -14.79 -4.60 -23.97
CA GLU A 4 -16.17 -5.03 -23.90
C GLU A 4 -16.98 -3.99 -23.12
N LYS A 5 -17.99 -3.41 -23.76
CA LYS A 5 -18.84 -2.39 -23.14
C LYS A 5 -19.72 -3.04 -22.07
N ILE A 6 -19.91 -2.36 -20.94
CA ILE A 6 -20.81 -2.86 -19.89
C ILE A 6 -22.02 -1.96 -19.78
N LYS A 7 -23.19 -2.54 -20.04
CA LYS A 7 -24.50 -1.90 -19.91
C LYS A 7 -24.86 -1.73 -18.43
N LYS A 8 -24.17 -0.79 -17.79
CA LYS A 8 -24.35 -0.37 -16.41
C LYS A 8 -24.26 1.14 -16.32
N GLY A 9 -25.02 1.72 -15.41
CA GLY A 9 -25.08 3.14 -15.17
C GLY A 9 -25.16 3.48 -13.70
N TRP A 10 -26.00 4.46 -13.36
CA TRP A 10 -26.07 4.99 -12.01
C TRP A 10 -26.50 3.94 -10.98
N GLN A 11 -27.47 3.07 -11.32
CA GLN A 11 -28.01 2.08 -10.39
C GLN A 11 -26.94 1.09 -9.91
N GLU A 12 -26.10 0.63 -10.82
CA GLU A 12 -24.98 -0.25 -10.48
C GLU A 12 -23.83 0.50 -9.82
N LEU A 13 -23.59 1.76 -10.20
CA LEU A 13 -22.58 2.58 -9.51
C LEU A 13 -22.98 2.78 -8.04
N ASP A 14 -24.26 3.09 -7.79
CA ASP A 14 -24.80 3.27 -6.46
C ASP A 14 -24.74 1.97 -5.63
N SER A 15 -25.25 0.87 -6.17
CA SER A 15 -25.32 -0.40 -5.45
C SER A 15 -23.96 -1.10 -5.27
N GLU A 16 -23.06 -1.06 -6.26
CA GLU A 16 -21.81 -1.82 -6.23
C GLU A 16 -20.60 -1.04 -5.68
N ILE A 17 -20.65 0.31 -5.73
CA ILE A 17 -19.53 1.18 -5.38
C ILE A 17 -19.87 2.15 -4.25
N ILE A 18 -20.95 2.93 -4.37
CA ILE A 18 -21.28 3.98 -3.40
C ILE A 18 -21.74 3.37 -2.08
N LYS A 19 -22.80 2.55 -2.11
CA LYS A 19 -23.39 1.91 -0.92
C LYS A 19 -22.46 0.89 -0.26
N THR A 20 -21.50 0.34 -1.01
CA THR A 20 -20.47 -0.56 -0.44
C THR A 20 -19.23 0.19 0.05
N GLY A 21 -19.25 1.53 0.17
CA GLY A 21 -18.12 2.31 0.70
C GLY A 21 -16.85 2.31 -0.17
N LYS A 22 -16.94 1.88 -1.44
CA LYS A 22 -15.81 1.85 -2.36
C LYS A 22 -15.60 3.17 -3.10
N CYS A 23 -16.53 4.13 -2.99
CA CYS A 23 -16.39 5.43 -3.62
C CYS A 23 -15.16 6.20 -3.10
N VAL A 24 -14.30 6.64 -4.03
CA VAL A 24 -13.11 7.48 -3.75
C VAL A 24 -13.37 8.96 -3.91
N TYR A 25 -14.61 9.39 -4.10
CA TYR A 25 -15.01 10.80 -4.24
C TYR A 25 -14.14 11.61 -5.23
N CYS A 26 -13.77 11.01 -6.37
CA CYS A 26 -12.86 11.63 -7.34
C CYS A 26 -13.52 12.66 -8.27
N GLY A 27 -14.85 12.64 -8.40
CA GLY A 27 -15.62 13.57 -9.23
C GLY A 27 -15.89 13.11 -10.67
N ALA A 28 -15.21 12.07 -11.17
CA ALA A 28 -15.30 11.67 -12.58
C ALA A 28 -16.72 11.30 -13.02
N CYS A 29 -17.53 10.72 -12.12
CA CYS A 29 -18.90 10.32 -12.45
C CYS A 29 -19.82 11.49 -12.83
N GLY A 30 -19.54 12.69 -12.31
CA GLY A 30 -20.32 13.90 -12.58
C GLY A 30 -19.67 14.85 -13.60
N ALA A 31 -18.52 14.49 -14.17
CA ALA A 31 -17.75 15.41 -15.03
C ALA A 31 -18.54 15.92 -16.25
N PHE A 32 -19.42 15.08 -16.82
CA PHE A 32 -20.22 15.39 -18.02
C PHE A 32 -21.72 15.12 -17.81
N CYS A 33 -22.19 15.08 -16.56
CA CYS A 33 -23.57 14.73 -16.25
C CYS A 33 -24.19 15.74 -15.31
N ALA A 34 -25.18 16.49 -15.80
CA ALA A 34 -25.91 17.49 -15.00
C ALA A 34 -26.76 16.86 -13.87
N ASN A 35 -27.12 15.58 -14.02
CA ASN A 35 -27.99 14.86 -13.08
C ASN A 35 -27.23 14.40 -11.82
N ILE A 36 -25.89 14.36 -11.86
CA ILE A 36 -25.05 13.93 -10.74
C ILE A 36 -24.48 15.17 -10.04
N LYS A 37 -24.83 15.30 -8.76
CA LYS A 37 -24.28 16.29 -7.83
C LYS A 37 -23.42 15.58 -6.79
N PHE A 38 -22.82 16.34 -5.89
CA PHE A 38 -21.95 15.80 -4.84
C PHE A 38 -22.44 16.27 -3.46
N ASP A 39 -22.71 15.31 -2.58
CA ASP A 39 -22.93 15.57 -1.17
C ASP A 39 -21.57 15.81 -0.50
N THR A 40 -21.29 17.08 -0.19
CA THR A 40 -20.01 17.50 0.40
C THR A 40 -19.84 17.03 1.83
N LEU A 41 -20.93 16.73 2.55
CA LEU A 41 -20.89 16.23 3.91
C LEU A 41 -20.56 14.75 3.92
N LYS A 42 -21.24 13.95 3.10
CA LYS A 42 -21.02 12.50 3.02
C LYS A 42 -19.86 12.12 2.10
N GLU A 43 -19.35 13.06 1.30
CA GLU A 43 -18.31 12.84 0.31
C GLU A 43 -18.65 11.70 -0.66
N ILE A 44 -19.87 11.75 -1.21
CA ILE A 44 -20.37 10.81 -2.22
C ILE A 44 -21.12 11.58 -3.34
N PRO A 45 -21.14 11.05 -4.57
CA PRO A 45 -22.04 11.55 -5.58
C PRO A 45 -23.49 11.20 -5.22
N ILE A 46 -24.42 12.06 -5.62
CA ILE A 46 -25.86 11.89 -5.48
C ILE A 46 -26.51 12.23 -6.83
N GLU A 47 -27.60 11.55 -7.14
CA GLU A 47 -28.35 11.74 -8.38
C GLU A 47 -29.73 12.34 -8.08
N ASP A 48 -30.27 13.10 -9.03
CA ASP A 48 -31.47 13.93 -8.85
C ASP A 48 -32.82 13.21 -9.03
N GLY A 49 -32.80 11.91 -9.28
CA GLY A 49 -33.96 11.04 -9.50
C GLY A 49 -34.29 10.75 -10.96
N SER A 50 -33.68 11.45 -11.91
CA SER A 50 -33.86 11.26 -13.36
C SER A 50 -33.37 9.90 -13.91
N CYS A 51 -32.49 9.20 -13.19
CA CYS A 51 -31.88 7.93 -13.60
C CYS A 51 -32.58 6.69 -13.01
N LYS A 52 -33.76 6.84 -12.40
CA LYS A 52 -34.50 5.74 -11.75
C LYS A 52 -35.22 4.81 -12.73
N ASP A 53 -35.81 5.36 -13.78
CA ASP A 53 -36.76 4.63 -14.64
C ASP A 53 -36.22 4.35 -16.05
N SER A 54 -35.05 4.87 -16.41
CA SER A 54 -34.40 4.63 -17.70
C SER A 54 -32.88 4.70 -17.58
N ASN A 55 -32.19 3.90 -18.40
CA ASN A 55 -30.82 4.21 -18.78
C ASN A 55 -30.85 5.48 -19.63
N THR A 56 -30.87 6.65 -18.97
CA THR A 56 -30.76 7.98 -19.60
C THR A 56 -29.42 8.20 -20.34
N CYS A 57 -28.55 7.21 -20.29
CA CYS A 57 -27.22 7.22 -20.89
C CYS A 57 -27.28 6.77 -22.36
N ARG A 58 -26.45 7.38 -23.20
CA ARG A 58 -26.33 7.02 -24.62
C ARG A 58 -26.08 5.50 -24.76
N ASP A 59 -27.03 4.81 -25.37
CA ASP A 59 -26.99 3.36 -25.65
C ASP A 59 -26.86 2.42 -24.43
N ASP A 60 -27.42 2.76 -23.26
CA ASP A 60 -27.32 2.00 -21.99
C ASP A 60 -25.93 1.98 -21.32
N PHE A 61 -24.98 2.78 -21.81
CA PHE A 61 -23.61 2.83 -21.25
C PHE A 61 -23.42 4.06 -20.37
N GLY A 62 -23.58 3.89 -19.05
CA GLY A 62 -23.40 4.99 -18.12
C GLY A 62 -21.95 5.40 -17.96
N ILE A 63 -21.65 6.67 -18.34
CA ILE A 63 -20.35 7.31 -18.13
C ILE A 63 -19.94 7.19 -16.66
N CYS A 64 -20.88 7.40 -15.76
CA CYS A 64 -20.64 7.41 -14.32
C CYS A 64 -20.04 6.08 -13.81
N TYR A 65 -20.55 4.95 -14.30
CA TYR A 65 -20.02 3.63 -13.98
C TYR A 65 -18.70 3.35 -14.69
N ASN A 66 -18.62 3.63 -15.99
CA ASN A 66 -17.47 3.26 -16.81
C ASN A 66 -16.21 4.11 -16.53
N LEU A 67 -16.36 5.37 -16.09
CA LEU A 67 -15.23 6.23 -15.68
C LEU A 67 -14.78 6.01 -14.23
N CYS A 68 -15.56 5.29 -13.43
CA CYS A 68 -15.23 5.09 -12.02
C CYS A 68 -13.90 4.32 -11.90
N PRO A 69 -12.95 4.76 -11.06
CA PRO A 69 -11.66 4.06 -10.92
C PRO A 69 -11.80 2.77 -10.11
N LYS A 70 -13.00 2.52 -9.56
CA LYS A 70 -13.32 1.37 -8.71
C LYS A 70 -14.19 0.34 -9.39
N THR A 71 -14.67 0.64 -10.60
CA THR A 71 -15.29 -0.33 -11.49
C THR A 71 -14.19 -1.00 -12.33
N GLY A 72 -14.25 -2.33 -12.38
CA GLY A 72 -13.57 -3.12 -13.40
C GLY A 72 -12.04 -3.17 -13.43
N LEU A 73 -11.41 -3.96 -12.55
CA LEU A 73 -10.16 -4.65 -12.95
C LEU A 73 -10.41 -5.63 -14.11
N ASP A 74 -11.67 -6.03 -14.31
CA ASP A 74 -12.11 -6.95 -15.34
C ASP A 74 -12.58 -6.24 -16.64
N GLN A 75 -12.68 -4.89 -16.63
CA GLN A 75 -13.39 -4.11 -17.66
C GLN A 75 -12.43 -3.19 -18.44
N ILE A 76 -11.67 -2.37 -17.71
CA ILE A 76 -10.45 -1.71 -18.19
C ILE A 76 -9.36 -2.12 -17.21
N PRO A 77 -8.77 -3.31 -17.39
CA PRO A 77 -7.66 -3.74 -16.58
C PRO A 77 -6.58 -2.66 -16.54
N LEU A 78 -5.92 -2.48 -15.40
CA LEU A 78 -4.86 -1.48 -15.26
C LEU A 78 -3.77 -1.65 -16.34
N TYR A 79 -3.52 -2.88 -16.81
CA TYR A 79 -2.56 -3.13 -17.90
C TYR A 79 -2.95 -2.46 -19.23
N LEU A 80 -4.25 -2.19 -19.49
CA LEU A 80 -4.67 -1.44 -20.67
C LEU A 80 -4.29 0.03 -20.56
N LEU A 81 -4.38 0.61 -19.36
CA LEU A 81 -3.90 1.97 -19.12
C LEU A 81 -2.38 2.07 -19.37
N ASP A 82 -1.61 1.04 -18.99
CA ASP A 82 -0.19 0.98 -19.31
C ASP A 82 0.06 1.02 -20.83
N LYS A 83 -0.70 0.23 -21.60
CA LYS A 83 -0.61 0.24 -23.07
C LYS A 83 -1.03 1.56 -23.70
N TRP A 84 -2.06 2.20 -23.19
CA TRP A 84 -2.54 3.48 -23.76
C TRP A 84 -1.61 4.64 -23.45
N VAL A 85 -1.14 4.75 -22.20
CA VAL A 85 -0.29 5.87 -21.79
C VAL A 85 1.15 5.68 -22.25
N PHE A 86 1.66 4.43 -22.28
CA PHE A 86 3.08 4.15 -22.50
C PHE A 86 3.38 3.23 -23.68
N GLY A 87 2.37 2.66 -24.34
CA GLY A 87 2.56 1.76 -25.49
C GLY A 87 3.07 0.35 -25.15
N LYS A 88 3.12 -0.04 -23.87
CA LYS A 88 3.65 -1.34 -23.43
C LYS A 88 2.99 -1.89 -22.16
N ASP A 89 3.20 -3.18 -21.88
CA ASP A 89 2.74 -3.85 -20.67
C ASP A 89 3.57 -3.47 -19.44
N LYS A 90 2.92 -3.43 -18.26
CA LYS A 90 3.55 -3.10 -16.98
C LYS A 90 4.71 -4.05 -16.65
N ASP A 91 5.91 -3.48 -16.52
CA ASP A 91 7.15 -4.18 -16.23
C ASP A 91 7.75 -3.84 -14.84
N LYS A 92 7.28 -2.76 -14.20
CA LYS A 92 7.83 -2.22 -12.95
C LYS A 92 6.75 -1.98 -11.88
N ILE A 93 7.11 -2.14 -10.61
CA ILE A 93 6.20 -1.93 -9.47
C ILE A 93 5.67 -0.47 -9.43
N LEU A 94 6.56 0.52 -9.62
CA LEU A 94 6.22 1.95 -9.66
C LEU A 94 5.49 2.40 -10.94
N GLY A 95 5.13 1.46 -11.81
CA GLY A 95 4.68 1.76 -13.17
C GLY A 95 5.83 2.18 -14.07
N HIS A 96 5.49 2.61 -15.29
CA HIS A 96 6.47 3.07 -16.24
C HIS A 96 7.00 4.46 -15.90
N TYR A 97 8.31 4.64 -16.07
CA TYR A 97 8.99 5.91 -15.87
C TYR A 97 10.29 5.99 -16.68
N ILE A 98 10.67 7.22 -17.00
CA ILE A 98 11.92 7.64 -17.62
C ILE A 98 13.00 7.80 -16.54
N ASP A 99 12.69 8.54 -15.47
CA ASP A 99 13.65 8.83 -14.41
C ASP A 99 12.97 9.09 -13.05
N ILE A 100 13.72 8.93 -11.95
CA ILE A 100 13.31 9.26 -10.57
C ILE A 100 14.36 10.21 -9.97
N ILE A 101 13.95 11.44 -9.68
CA ILE A 101 14.84 12.54 -9.32
C ILE A 101 14.33 13.23 -8.06
N SER A 102 15.22 13.70 -7.20
CA SER A 102 14.85 14.57 -6.09
C SER A 102 14.94 16.02 -6.55
N VAL A 103 13.87 16.79 -6.35
CA VAL A 103 13.73 18.16 -6.83
C VAL A 103 13.39 19.12 -5.70
N LYS A 104 13.81 20.37 -5.84
CA LYS A 104 13.49 21.48 -4.93
C LYS A 104 13.35 22.77 -5.72
N ILE A 105 12.53 23.70 -5.21
CA ILE A 105 12.40 25.04 -5.79
C ILE A 105 13.65 25.86 -5.44
N THR A 106 14.19 26.57 -6.43
CA THR A 106 15.34 27.47 -6.26
C THR A 106 14.97 28.76 -5.53
N ASP A 107 15.97 29.48 -5.02
CA ASP A 107 15.73 30.81 -4.44
C ASP A 107 15.31 31.84 -5.49
N GLN A 108 15.69 31.65 -6.77
CA GLN A 108 15.24 32.48 -7.89
C GLN A 108 13.73 32.35 -8.09
N ALA A 109 13.20 31.13 -8.08
CA ALA A 109 11.76 30.91 -8.25
C ALA A 109 10.91 31.51 -7.12
N LYS A 110 11.44 31.64 -5.90
CA LYS A 110 10.74 32.27 -4.77
C LYS A 110 10.44 33.76 -4.98
N GLN A 111 11.06 34.40 -6.00
CA GLN A 111 10.71 35.76 -6.40
C GLN A 111 9.35 35.82 -7.12
N TYR A 112 8.94 34.72 -7.75
CA TYR A 112 7.72 34.59 -8.54
C TYR A 112 6.63 33.78 -7.82
N LEU A 113 7.05 32.86 -6.95
CA LEU A 113 6.19 31.90 -6.26
C LEU A 113 6.05 32.23 -4.77
N PRO A 114 4.90 31.94 -4.15
CA PRO A 114 4.75 32.00 -2.70
C PRO A 114 5.78 31.11 -1.98
N ILE A 115 6.18 31.51 -0.77
CA ILE A 115 7.20 30.81 0.04
C ILE A 115 6.83 29.33 0.28
N GLU A 116 5.54 29.03 0.38
CA GLU A 116 5.01 27.69 0.63
C GLU A 116 4.84 26.84 -0.64
N ALA A 117 5.17 27.39 -1.82
CA ALA A 117 5.02 26.68 -3.08
C ALA A 117 5.91 25.43 -3.12
N GLY A 118 5.37 24.37 -3.74
CA GLY A 118 6.10 23.14 -4.03
C GLY A 118 6.38 22.98 -5.53
N PRO A 119 7.17 21.97 -5.92
CA PRO A 119 7.55 21.74 -7.31
C PRO A 119 6.37 21.64 -8.28
N ILE A 120 5.22 21.12 -7.83
CA ILE A 120 3.98 21.09 -8.64
C ILE A 120 3.55 22.49 -9.05
N THR A 121 3.55 23.44 -8.10
CA THR A 121 3.19 24.84 -8.37
C THR A 121 4.17 25.48 -9.35
N ALA A 122 5.47 25.21 -9.22
CA ALA A 122 6.49 25.71 -10.15
C ALA A 122 6.28 25.19 -11.58
N LEU A 123 6.02 23.88 -11.73
CA LEU A 123 5.75 23.26 -13.04
C LEU A 123 4.51 23.85 -13.72
N LEU A 124 3.41 24.01 -12.98
CA LEU A 124 2.19 24.61 -13.53
C LEU A 124 2.37 26.09 -13.86
N TYR A 125 3.08 26.83 -13.02
CA TYR A 125 3.34 28.26 -13.23
C TYR A 125 4.10 28.49 -14.53
N ILE A 126 5.20 27.76 -14.76
CA ILE A 126 6.03 27.91 -15.96
C ILE A 126 5.34 27.36 -17.21
N ALA A 127 4.59 26.26 -17.07
CA ALA A 127 3.82 25.71 -18.19
C ALA A 127 2.76 26.71 -18.67
N MET A 128 2.10 27.41 -17.74
CA MET A 128 1.13 28.45 -18.08
C MET A 128 1.79 29.72 -18.60
N GLU A 129 2.96 30.10 -18.07
CA GLU A 129 3.74 31.26 -18.54
C GLU A 129 4.14 31.13 -20.01
N GLU A 130 4.59 29.94 -20.39
CA GLU A 130 5.07 29.64 -21.75
C GLU A 130 3.93 29.21 -22.69
N GLY A 131 2.68 29.29 -22.26
CA GLY A 131 1.51 28.92 -23.08
C GLY A 131 1.44 27.43 -23.44
N LEU A 132 2.06 26.56 -22.63
CA LEU A 132 1.95 25.10 -22.79
C LEU A 132 0.68 24.54 -22.15
N ILE A 133 0.05 25.29 -21.25
CA ILE A 133 -1.26 25.04 -20.68
C ILE A 133 -2.06 26.34 -20.56
N ASP A 134 -3.36 26.28 -20.84
CA ASP A 134 -4.26 27.44 -20.75
C ASP A 134 -4.92 27.52 -19.36
N CYS A 135 -5.10 26.37 -18.71
CA CYS A 135 -5.70 26.28 -17.40
C CYS A 135 -5.20 25.05 -16.64
N SER A 136 -5.46 25.04 -15.33
CA SER A 136 -5.21 23.87 -14.50
C SER A 136 -6.36 23.54 -13.55
N ILE A 137 -6.76 22.28 -13.53
CA ILE A 137 -7.69 21.73 -12.54
C ILE A 137 -6.88 21.29 -11.32
N ILE A 138 -7.09 21.96 -10.19
CA ILE A 138 -6.40 21.73 -8.92
C ILE A 138 -7.39 21.71 -7.75
N THR A 139 -6.90 21.40 -6.56
CA THR A 139 -7.70 21.33 -5.34
C THR A 139 -7.33 22.46 -4.38
N ASP A 140 -8.29 23.32 -4.07
CA ASP A 140 -8.21 24.31 -2.98
C ASP A 140 -8.90 23.78 -1.72
N LYS A 141 -9.03 24.60 -0.69
CA LYS A 141 -9.72 24.34 0.57
C LYS A 141 -10.53 25.56 0.97
N ASP A 142 -11.67 25.34 1.63
CA ASP A 142 -12.46 26.43 2.19
C ASP A 142 -11.93 26.87 3.57
N GLU A 143 -12.66 27.77 4.24
CA GLU A 143 -12.31 28.26 5.57
C GLU A 143 -12.29 27.16 6.66
N LYS A 144 -12.99 26.05 6.42
CA LYS A 144 -13.04 24.84 7.27
C LYS A 144 -12.02 23.78 6.87
N PHE A 145 -11.06 24.16 6.00
CA PHE A 145 -10.08 23.25 5.45
C PHE A 145 -10.70 22.09 4.62
N LEU A 146 -11.96 22.24 4.17
CA LEU A 146 -12.64 21.26 3.31
C LEU A 146 -12.17 21.41 1.86
N PRO A 147 -11.63 20.34 1.24
CA PRO A 147 -11.07 20.45 -0.11
C PRO A 147 -12.13 20.53 -1.21
N PHE A 148 -11.98 21.46 -2.15
CA PHE A 148 -12.89 21.62 -3.30
C PHE A 148 -12.13 21.83 -4.63
N PRO A 149 -12.70 21.40 -5.78
CA PRO A 149 -12.08 21.58 -7.08
C PRO A 149 -12.07 23.06 -7.48
N ILE A 150 -10.99 23.51 -8.12
CA ILE A 150 -10.96 24.79 -8.81
C ILE A 150 -10.37 24.64 -10.21
N LEU A 151 -10.88 25.46 -11.13
CA LEU A 151 -10.32 25.67 -12.46
C LEU A 151 -9.48 26.94 -12.42
N ALA A 152 -8.17 26.81 -12.26
CA ALA A 152 -7.22 27.92 -12.23
C ALA A 152 -6.92 28.40 -13.66
N ARG A 153 -7.24 29.66 -13.95
CA ARG A 153 -7.12 30.28 -15.29
C ARG A 153 -5.99 31.29 -15.40
N SER A 154 -5.23 31.44 -14.33
CA SER A 154 -4.08 32.33 -14.28
C SER A 154 -3.03 31.78 -13.33
N GLN A 155 -1.79 32.21 -13.51
CA GLN A 155 -0.68 31.81 -12.65
C GLN A 155 -0.95 32.04 -11.17
N LYS A 156 -1.60 33.15 -10.81
CA LYS A 156 -1.94 33.48 -9.42
C LYS A 156 -2.99 32.54 -8.83
N GLU A 157 -3.94 32.07 -9.65
CA GLU A 157 -4.95 31.11 -9.19
C GLU A 157 -4.36 29.74 -8.89
N ILE A 158 -3.24 29.37 -9.50
CA ILE A 158 -2.51 28.12 -9.20
C ILE A 158 -2.12 28.06 -7.71
N PHE A 159 -1.83 29.21 -7.10
CA PHE A 159 -1.36 29.28 -5.71
C PHE A 159 -2.40 28.82 -4.69
N LYS A 160 -3.70 28.86 -5.04
CA LYS A 160 -4.77 28.28 -4.23
C LYS A 160 -4.59 26.75 -4.02
N GLY A 161 -3.94 26.09 -4.97
CA GLY A 161 -3.60 24.67 -4.88
C GLY A 161 -2.52 24.32 -3.86
N ILE A 162 -1.79 25.29 -3.30
CA ILE A 162 -0.65 25.05 -2.41
C ILE A 162 -1.08 24.34 -1.12
N GLY A 163 -0.17 23.52 -0.59
CA GLY A 163 -0.32 22.83 0.68
C GLY A 163 -1.00 21.46 0.57
N TYR A 164 -0.77 20.62 1.57
CA TYR A 164 -1.36 19.29 1.66
C TYR A 164 -2.77 19.36 2.24
N LYS A 165 -3.73 18.78 1.51
CA LYS A 165 -5.11 18.58 1.94
C LYS A 165 -5.33 17.09 2.25
N PRO A 166 -5.54 16.67 3.51
CA PRO A 166 -5.63 15.25 3.88
C PRO A 166 -6.92 14.55 3.43
N SER A 167 -7.98 15.31 3.17
CA SER A 167 -9.27 14.81 2.69
C SER A 167 -9.37 14.90 1.17
N GLN A 168 -10.32 14.19 0.59
CA GLN A 168 -10.48 14.10 -0.85
C GLN A 168 -11.37 15.22 -1.41
N SER A 169 -11.13 15.62 -2.65
CA SER A 169 -11.99 16.53 -3.40
C SER A 169 -12.51 15.86 -4.67
N PRO A 170 -13.73 16.19 -5.16
CA PRO A 170 -14.24 15.70 -6.44
C PRO A 170 -13.56 16.43 -7.62
N THR A 171 -12.22 16.47 -7.63
CA THR A 171 -11.38 17.25 -8.56
C THR A 171 -11.79 17.11 -10.02
N LEU A 172 -12.21 15.92 -10.46
CA LEU A 172 -12.55 15.67 -11.85
C LEU A 172 -13.96 16.13 -12.25
N SER A 173 -14.79 16.60 -11.31
CA SER A 173 -16.15 17.05 -11.62
C SER A 173 -16.17 18.30 -12.51
N VAL A 174 -15.07 19.07 -12.52
CA VAL A 174 -14.96 20.31 -13.30
C VAL A 174 -14.28 20.12 -14.66
N VAL A 175 -13.97 18.88 -15.05
CA VAL A 175 -13.35 18.59 -16.35
C VAL A 175 -14.28 18.99 -17.50
N GLY A 176 -15.57 18.63 -17.44
CA GLY A 176 -16.53 19.06 -18.46
C GLY A 176 -16.71 20.57 -18.51
N ASP A 177 -16.69 21.26 -17.34
CA ASP A 177 -16.76 22.71 -17.29
C ASP A 177 -15.56 23.41 -17.94
N ALA A 178 -14.36 22.80 -17.90
CA ALA A 178 -13.18 23.32 -18.56
C ALA A 178 -13.30 23.18 -20.09
N ILE A 179 -13.70 21.99 -20.55
CA ILE A 179 -13.88 21.70 -21.98
C ILE A 179 -14.99 22.57 -22.58
N ASN A 180 -16.13 22.71 -21.89
CA ASN A 180 -17.25 23.56 -22.32
C ASN A 180 -16.90 25.05 -22.36
N LYS A 181 -15.80 25.47 -21.72
CA LYS A 181 -15.26 26.83 -21.78
C LYS A 181 -14.15 26.97 -22.83
N GLU A 182 -14.01 25.99 -23.71
CA GLU A 182 -13.10 26.00 -24.86
C GLU A 182 -11.61 26.04 -24.47
N PHE A 183 -11.25 25.53 -23.29
CA PHE A 183 -9.84 25.32 -22.95
C PHE A 183 -9.27 24.11 -23.71
N THR A 184 -8.10 24.29 -24.33
CA THR A 184 -7.47 23.29 -25.19
C THR A 184 -6.23 22.63 -24.62
N ASP A 185 -5.50 23.31 -23.72
CA ASP A 185 -4.36 22.73 -23.04
C ASP A 185 -4.59 22.69 -21.51
N ILE A 186 -5.28 21.65 -21.05
CA ILE A 186 -5.72 21.50 -19.67
C ILE A 186 -4.71 20.67 -18.88
N ALA A 187 -4.17 21.25 -17.80
CA ALA A 187 -3.43 20.50 -16.79
C ALA A 187 -4.33 19.96 -15.68
N VAL A 188 -4.11 18.74 -15.21
CA VAL A 188 -4.83 18.18 -14.04
C VAL A 188 -3.85 17.72 -12.97
N VAL A 189 -4.02 18.23 -11.74
CA VAL A 189 -3.33 17.71 -10.55
C VAL A 189 -4.25 16.77 -9.80
N GLY A 190 -3.80 15.54 -9.54
CA GLY A 190 -4.65 14.56 -8.86
C GLY A 190 -3.91 13.45 -8.13
N THR A 191 -4.65 12.81 -7.22
CA THR A 191 -4.25 11.55 -6.58
C THR A 191 -4.31 10.39 -7.59
N PRO A 192 -3.71 9.22 -7.30
CA PRO A 192 -3.67 8.09 -8.24
C PRO A 192 -5.04 7.65 -8.74
N CYS A 193 -6.05 7.67 -7.86
CA CYS A 193 -7.40 7.31 -8.25
C CYS A 193 -8.06 8.34 -9.19
N GLN A 194 -7.72 9.63 -9.07
CA GLN A 194 -8.16 10.66 -10.01
C GLN A 194 -7.44 10.51 -11.34
N ILE A 195 -6.12 10.32 -11.34
CA ILE A 195 -5.36 10.10 -12.58
C ILE A 195 -5.84 8.84 -13.32
N GLN A 196 -6.16 7.75 -12.62
CA GLN A 196 -6.73 6.55 -13.23
C GLN A 196 -8.08 6.81 -13.90
N SER A 197 -9.01 7.51 -13.23
CA SER A 197 -10.29 7.90 -13.84
C SER A 197 -10.09 8.82 -15.04
N LEU A 198 -9.13 9.75 -14.95
CA LEU A 198 -8.79 10.67 -16.03
C LEU A 198 -8.26 9.93 -17.26
N ARG A 199 -7.38 8.94 -17.09
CA ARG A 199 -6.90 8.12 -18.21
C ARG A 199 -7.99 7.21 -18.78
N LYS A 200 -8.93 6.73 -17.95
CA LYS A 200 -10.14 6.07 -18.45
C LYS A 200 -10.98 7.03 -19.30
N LEU A 201 -11.13 8.29 -18.87
CA LEU A 201 -11.84 9.34 -19.59
C LEU A 201 -11.19 9.64 -20.95
N GLN A 202 -9.86 9.80 -21.00
CA GLN A 202 -9.11 10.08 -22.23
C GLN A 202 -9.09 8.94 -23.26
N ASN A 203 -9.42 7.70 -22.86
CA ASN A 203 -9.28 6.52 -23.73
C ASN A 203 -10.59 5.71 -23.80
N HIS A 204 -11.72 6.32 -23.43
CA HIS A 204 -12.99 5.60 -23.43
C HIS A 204 -13.54 5.45 -24.87
N PRO A 205 -13.73 4.23 -25.39
CA PRO A 205 -13.96 3.97 -26.82
C PRO A 205 -15.32 4.42 -27.38
N ILE A 206 -16.26 4.86 -26.52
CA ILE A 206 -17.60 5.35 -26.93
C ILE A 206 -17.70 6.86 -26.85
N PHE A 207 -16.83 7.48 -26.05
CA PHE A 207 -16.81 8.91 -25.93
C PHE A 207 -15.56 9.38 -26.65
N ASP A 208 -15.70 9.65 -27.95
CA ASP A 208 -14.84 10.59 -28.67
C ASP A 208 -14.99 11.96 -28.00
N PHE A 209 -14.51 12.08 -26.76
CA PHE A 209 -14.29 13.36 -26.14
C PHE A 209 -12.96 13.86 -26.67
N GLU A 210 -12.96 15.09 -27.16
CA GLU A 210 -11.74 15.89 -27.37
C GLU A 210 -10.85 15.88 -26.11
N ALA A 211 -11.36 15.52 -24.93
CA ALA A 211 -10.61 15.37 -23.68
C ALA A 211 -9.28 14.58 -23.78
N HIS A 212 -9.13 13.63 -24.71
CA HIS A 212 -7.82 13.02 -24.98
C HIS A 212 -6.79 14.08 -25.38
N ASP A 213 -7.15 14.86 -26.41
CA ASP A 213 -6.33 15.91 -27.00
C ASP A 213 -6.30 17.18 -26.14
N LEU A 214 -7.36 17.46 -25.37
CA LEU A 214 -7.47 18.68 -24.56
C LEU A 214 -6.76 18.60 -23.21
N ILE A 215 -6.55 17.39 -22.66
CA ILE A 215 -5.87 17.21 -21.37
C ILE A 215 -4.40 16.87 -21.63
N THR A 216 -3.60 17.93 -21.78
CA THR A 216 -2.23 17.83 -22.28
C THR A 216 -1.17 17.67 -21.19
N LEU A 217 -1.54 17.78 -19.90
CA LEU A 217 -0.62 17.55 -18.79
C LEU A 217 -1.32 16.96 -17.56
N THR A 218 -0.77 15.88 -17.01
CA THR A 218 -1.23 15.28 -15.77
C THR A 218 -0.11 15.20 -14.73
N ILE A 219 -0.33 15.81 -13.57
CA ILE A 219 0.61 15.76 -12.45
C ILE A 219 -0.03 14.97 -11.31
N GLY A 220 0.51 13.80 -11.05
CA GLY A 220 0.05 12.90 -10.01
C GLY A 220 0.73 13.16 -8.67
N THR A 221 0.00 13.12 -7.56
CA THR A 221 0.61 13.12 -6.22
C THR A 221 0.82 11.70 -5.70
N PHE A 222 1.87 11.48 -4.90
CA PHE A 222 1.98 10.26 -4.12
C PHE A 222 0.88 10.24 -3.06
N CYS A 223 0.15 9.13 -2.97
CA CYS A 223 -1.00 9.03 -2.09
C CYS A 223 -1.07 7.64 -1.46
N PHE A 224 -0.88 7.58 -0.14
CA PHE A 224 -1.11 6.34 0.61
C PHE A 224 -2.61 6.11 0.86
N GLY A 225 -3.34 7.19 1.13
CA GLY A 225 -4.80 7.23 1.23
C GLY A 225 -5.25 8.62 1.69
N THR A 226 -6.56 8.82 1.73
CA THR A 226 -7.20 10.10 2.10
C THR A 226 -8.19 9.85 3.22
N PHE A 227 -8.43 10.85 4.06
CA PHE A 227 -9.39 10.74 5.16
C PHE A 227 -10.79 11.21 4.74
N TYR A 228 -11.82 10.66 5.38
CA TYR A 228 -13.15 11.26 5.35
C TYR A 228 -13.11 12.55 6.15
N ASN A 229 -13.59 13.66 5.57
CA ASN A 229 -13.47 14.98 6.19
C ASN A 229 -14.20 15.04 7.55
N GLN A 230 -15.40 14.47 7.63
CA GLN A 230 -16.17 14.44 8.88
C GLN A 230 -15.43 13.67 9.99
N LEU A 231 -14.88 12.50 9.68
CA LEU A 231 -14.17 11.67 10.65
C LEU A 231 -12.82 12.29 11.03
N LEU A 232 -12.14 12.93 10.08
CA LEU A 232 -10.93 13.68 10.36
C LEU A 232 -11.23 14.84 11.31
N THR A 233 -12.30 15.59 11.07
CA THR A 233 -12.75 16.69 11.94
C THR A 233 -13.05 16.20 13.35
N GLN A 234 -13.71 15.03 13.49
CA GLN A 234 -13.90 14.40 14.81
C GLN A 234 -12.57 14.08 15.49
N CYS A 235 -11.61 13.50 14.75
CA CYS A 235 -10.27 13.23 15.28
C CYS A 235 -9.54 14.50 15.72
N LEU A 236 -9.66 15.60 14.97
CA LEU A 236 -9.05 16.90 15.29
C LEU A 236 -9.70 17.54 16.53
N ASN A 237 -11.04 17.43 16.65
CA ASN A 237 -11.78 17.93 17.80
C ASN A 237 -11.38 17.20 19.10
N GLU A 238 -11.09 15.90 19.06
CA GLU A 238 -10.56 15.15 20.22
C GLU A 238 -9.19 15.69 20.70
N TYR A 239 -8.46 16.41 19.83
CA TYR A 239 -7.22 17.13 20.17
C TYR A 239 -7.44 18.64 20.38
N ASN A 240 -8.69 19.08 20.56
CA ASN A 240 -9.08 20.49 20.73
C ASN A 240 -8.61 21.39 19.57
N ILE A 241 -8.61 20.88 18.33
CA ILE A 241 -8.30 21.65 17.12
C ILE A 241 -9.60 21.92 16.37
N ASN A 242 -9.94 23.19 16.21
CA ASN A 242 -11.04 23.61 15.36
C ASN A 242 -10.56 23.81 13.92
N ASN A 243 -11.30 23.26 12.95
CA ASN A 243 -11.00 23.36 11.53
C ASN A 243 -10.88 24.82 11.03
N ASP A 244 -11.69 25.74 11.54
CA ASP A 244 -11.69 27.17 11.13
C ASP A 244 -10.39 27.91 11.52
N GLU A 245 -9.58 27.30 12.38
CA GLU A 245 -8.29 27.84 12.82
C GLU A 245 -7.12 27.27 12.04
N ILE A 246 -7.32 26.22 11.23
CA ILE A 246 -6.24 25.52 10.54
C ILE A 246 -5.71 26.37 9.40
N VAL A 247 -4.41 26.64 9.45
CA VAL A 247 -3.67 27.35 8.39
C VAL A 247 -2.99 26.36 7.47
N LYS A 248 -2.37 25.31 8.05
CA LYS A 248 -1.56 24.34 7.31
C LYS A 248 -1.55 22.97 8.00
N ILE A 249 -1.46 21.92 7.19
CA ILE A 249 -1.23 20.55 7.67
C ILE A 249 -0.03 19.96 6.95
N ASP A 250 0.90 19.39 7.71
CA ASP A 250 2.10 18.70 7.22
C ASP A 250 2.19 17.28 7.79
N THR A 251 3.01 16.44 7.17
CA THR A 251 3.36 15.10 7.70
C THR A 251 4.81 15.11 8.21
N VAL A 252 5.04 14.66 9.44
CA VAL A 252 6.39 14.53 10.00
C VAL A 252 6.96 13.17 9.59
N LYS A 253 7.83 13.17 8.57
CA LYS A 253 8.37 11.97 7.90
C LYS A 253 8.89 10.90 8.86
N ASP A 254 9.59 11.31 9.92
CA ASP A 254 10.32 10.39 10.81
C ASP A 254 9.59 10.05 12.11
N LYS A 255 8.47 10.71 12.39
CA LYS A 255 7.73 10.55 13.66
C LYS A 255 6.34 9.96 13.50
N PHE A 256 5.91 9.66 12.27
CA PHE A 256 4.58 9.12 11.96
C PHE A 256 3.45 9.97 12.60
N LYS A 257 3.56 11.29 12.47
CA LYS A 257 2.62 12.26 13.02
C LYS A 257 2.14 13.23 11.95
N LEU A 258 0.88 13.64 12.06
CA LEU A 258 0.30 14.77 11.35
C LEU A 258 0.56 16.03 12.17
N LYS A 259 1.23 17.02 11.58
CA LYS A 259 1.51 18.31 12.21
C LYS A 259 0.49 19.32 11.72
N VAL A 260 -0.36 19.79 12.62
CA VAL A 260 -1.43 20.75 12.33
C VAL A 260 -1.03 22.10 12.87
N HIS A 261 -0.97 23.09 11.97
CA HIS A 261 -0.67 24.47 12.28
C HIS A 261 -1.99 25.24 12.33
N THR A 262 -2.33 25.74 13.51
CA THR A 262 -3.47 26.64 13.71
C THR A 262 -2.98 28.09 13.77
N LYS A 263 -3.92 29.04 13.83
CA LYS A 263 -3.62 30.47 14.05
C LYS A 263 -2.88 30.72 15.37
N SER A 264 -3.04 29.86 16.37
CA SER A 264 -2.55 30.08 17.74
C SER A 264 -1.45 29.10 18.19
N ASN A 265 -1.43 27.87 17.66
CA ASN A 265 -0.52 26.82 18.10
C ASN A 265 -0.16 25.83 16.99
N ILE A 266 0.77 24.92 17.29
CA ILE A 266 1.14 23.80 16.45
C ILE A 266 0.96 22.54 17.28
N GLN A 267 0.23 21.56 16.75
CA GLN A 267 -0.01 20.28 17.42
C GLN A 267 0.40 19.12 16.53
N GLU A 268 0.95 18.07 17.13
CA GLU A 268 1.29 16.83 16.42
C GLU A 268 0.36 15.70 16.88
N ILE A 269 -0.34 15.10 15.93
CA ILE A 269 -1.28 13.99 16.17
C ILE A 269 -0.68 12.71 15.60
N PRO A 270 -0.68 11.58 16.34
CA PRO A 270 -0.24 10.30 15.81
C PRO A 270 -1.00 9.92 14.53
N LEU A 271 -0.29 9.65 13.44
CA LEU A 271 -0.90 9.36 12.15
C LEU A 271 -1.71 8.05 12.18
N ASN A 272 -1.30 7.10 13.03
CA ASN A 272 -2.01 5.84 13.22
C ASN A 272 -3.40 6.00 13.81
N TYR A 273 -3.53 6.92 14.76
CA TYR A 273 -4.80 7.27 15.36
C TYR A 273 -5.77 7.86 14.31
N ILE A 274 -5.29 8.81 13.51
CA ILE A 274 -6.07 9.41 12.41
C ILE A 274 -6.40 8.35 11.36
N TYR A 275 -5.42 7.51 10.99
CA TYR A 275 -5.58 6.45 10.01
C TYR A 275 -6.65 5.44 10.44
N ASP A 276 -6.59 4.94 11.67
CA ASP A 276 -7.54 3.95 12.17
C ASP A 276 -8.97 4.49 12.26
N LYS A 277 -9.15 5.78 12.58
CA LYS A 277 -10.48 6.37 12.78
C LYS A 277 -11.10 7.04 11.55
N SER A 278 -10.30 7.52 10.60
CA SER A 278 -10.80 8.43 9.56
C SER A 278 -10.43 8.07 8.12
N ILE A 279 -9.62 7.03 7.88
CA ILE A 279 -9.21 6.67 6.52
C ILE A 279 -10.40 6.24 5.66
N ARG A 280 -10.39 6.64 4.39
CA ARG A 280 -11.41 6.23 3.44
C ARG A 280 -11.30 4.74 3.12
N ASN A 281 -12.38 3.98 3.34
CA ASN A 281 -12.43 2.53 3.07
C ASN A 281 -11.96 2.17 1.65
N ALA A 282 -12.35 2.98 0.67
CA ALA A 282 -11.93 2.81 -0.72
C ALA A 282 -10.40 2.83 -0.92
N CYS A 283 -9.63 3.51 -0.06
CA CYS A 283 -8.16 3.56 -0.14
C CYS A 283 -7.52 2.19 0.18
N PHE A 284 -8.20 1.35 0.96
CA PHE A 284 -7.73 0.00 1.27
C PHE A 284 -7.65 -0.92 0.06
N SER A 285 -8.48 -0.69 -0.95
CA SER A 285 -8.46 -1.40 -2.23
C SER A 285 -7.64 -0.70 -3.31
N CYS A 286 -6.90 0.35 -2.97
CA CYS A 286 -6.09 1.09 -3.93
C CYS A 286 -4.79 0.31 -4.24
N SER A 287 -4.51 0.12 -5.52
CA SER A 287 -3.32 -0.58 -6.04
C SER A 287 -2.19 0.39 -6.47
N ASP A 288 -2.41 1.70 -6.38
CA ASP A 288 -1.46 2.71 -6.87
C ASP A 288 -1.11 3.73 -5.78
N TYR A 289 0.18 3.88 -5.53
CA TYR A 289 0.76 4.84 -4.60
C TYR A 289 1.33 6.05 -5.32
N SER A 290 2.05 5.81 -6.40
CA SER A 290 2.92 6.79 -7.04
C SER A 290 2.26 7.54 -8.20
N SER A 291 0.95 7.38 -8.42
CA SER A 291 0.25 7.91 -9.60
C SER A 291 0.87 7.40 -10.90
N SER A 292 0.88 6.08 -11.06
CA SER A 292 1.61 5.37 -12.12
C SER A 292 1.27 5.77 -13.55
N PHE A 293 0.12 6.41 -13.77
CA PHE A 293 -0.36 6.83 -15.10
C PHE A 293 -0.29 8.34 -15.36
N ALA A 294 0.34 9.12 -14.47
CA ALA A 294 0.54 10.56 -14.69
C ALA A 294 1.67 10.82 -15.71
N ASP A 295 1.84 12.06 -16.14
CA ASP A 295 3.01 12.49 -16.93
C ASP A 295 4.21 12.77 -16.02
N ILE A 296 3.93 13.37 -14.86
CA ILE A 296 4.85 13.62 -13.76
C ILE A 296 4.19 13.13 -12.48
N SER A 297 4.93 12.47 -11.59
CA SER A 297 4.44 12.16 -10.25
C SER A 297 5.33 12.78 -9.18
N VAL A 298 4.72 13.38 -8.17
CA VAL A 298 5.44 14.13 -7.13
C VAL A 298 5.02 13.65 -5.76
N GLY A 299 5.99 13.44 -4.87
CA GLY A 299 5.75 13.08 -3.49
C GLY A 299 6.88 13.43 -2.54
N ASN A 300 6.68 13.15 -1.26
CA ASN A 300 7.63 13.52 -0.21
C ASN A 300 8.57 12.38 0.19
N VAL A 301 8.20 11.13 -0.10
CA VAL A 301 8.97 9.95 0.28
C VAL A 301 10.13 9.73 -0.68
N GLY A 302 11.31 9.42 -0.13
CA GLY A 302 12.53 9.14 -0.89
C GLY A 302 13.48 10.35 -1.00
N SER A 303 12.98 11.55 -0.70
CA SER A 303 13.77 12.77 -0.67
C SER A 303 13.92 13.33 0.74
N GLU A 304 14.99 14.09 0.97
CA GLU A 304 15.27 14.79 2.24
C GLU A 304 14.19 15.83 2.59
N ASN A 305 14.30 16.46 3.76
CA ASN A 305 13.41 17.55 4.13
C ASN A 305 13.56 18.73 3.15
N ASN A 306 12.44 19.36 2.78
CA ASN A 306 12.33 20.41 1.76
C ASN A 306 12.65 19.99 0.31
N TRP A 307 12.92 18.71 0.08
CA TRP A 307 12.99 18.12 -1.25
C TRP A 307 11.80 17.20 -1.50
N ASN A 308 11.40 17.10 -2.77
CA ASN A 308 10.35 16.20 -3.21
C ASN A 308 10.93 15.19 -4.20
N THR A 309 10.45 13.97 -4.13
CA THR A 309 10.70 12.97 -5.16
C THR A 309 9.79 13.23 -6.35
N MET A 310 10.37 13.25 -7.53
CA MET A 310 9.68 13.39 -8.81
C MET A 310 9.97 12.18 -9.68
N ILE A 311 8.92 11.54 -10.20
CA ILE A 311 9.00 10.47 -11.17
C ILE A 311 8.55 11.02 -12.52
N LEU A 312 9.47 11.10 -13.48
CA LEU A 312 9.18 11.54 -14.85
C LEU A 312 8.70 10.33 -15.65
N ARG A 313 7.48 10.39 -16.20
CA ARG A 313 6.83 9.22 -16.79
C ARG A 313 6.71 9.26 -18.30
N THR A 314 6.24 10.38 -18.83
CA THR A 314 6.01 10.57 -20.27
C THR A 314 6.95 11.63 -20.84
N LYS A 315 7.07 11.67 -22.18
CA LYS A 315 7.85 12.70 -22.89
C LYS A 315 7.36 14.10 -22.55
N ARG A 316 6.03 14.30 -22.56
CA ARG A 316 5.38 15.56 -22.19
C ARG A 316 5.73 16.00 -20.76
N GLY A 317 5.70 15.07 -19.81
CA GLY A 317 6.13 15.36 -18.44
C GLY A 317 7.61 15.77 -18.35
N LYS A 318 8.48 15.12 -19.12
CA LYS A 318 9.90 15.46 -19.19
C LYS A 318 10.12 16.86 -19.81
N GLU A 319 9.39 17.22 -20.86
CA GLU A 319 9.48 18.53 -21.51
C GLU A 319 9.19 19.68 -20.53
N ILE A 320 8.09 19.59 -19.76
CA ILE A 320 7.73 20.60 -18.76
C ILE A 320 8.77 20.66 -17.63
N PHE A 321 9.29 19.50 -17.21
CA PHE A 321 10.34 19.43 -16.21
C PHE A 321 11.65 20.09 -16.69
N ASP A 322 12.11 19.76 -17.90
CA ASP A 322 13.32 20.33 -18.48
C ASP A 322 13.18 21.84 -18.65
N LEU A 323 11.99 22.33 -19.04
CA LEU A 323 11.68 23.75 -19.11
C LEU A 323 11.83 24.43 -17.74
N ALA A 324 11.23 23.87 -16.70
CA ALA A 324 11.32 24.42 -15.34
C ALA A 324 12.78 24.43 -14.82
N LEU A 325 13.56 23.40 -15.14
CA LEU A 325 14.98 23.32 -14.81
C LEU A 325 15.79 24.39 -15.55
N ASN A 326 15.60 24.53 -16.87
CA ASN A 326 16.31 25.48 -17.72
C ASN A 326 15.99 26.94 -17.36
N LYS A 327 14.76 27.22 -16.93
CA LYS A 327 14.34 28.54 -16.44
C LYS A 327 14.80 28.83 -15.01
N GLY A 328 15.52 27.88 -14.39
CA GLY A 328 16.05 28.03 -13.04
C GLY A 328 15.00 27.97 -11.94
N PHE A 329 13.83 27.36 -12.19
CA PHE A 329 12.77 27.22 -11.18
C PHE A 329 12.99 26.01 -10.26
N LEU A 330 13.66 24.98 -10.78
CA LEU A 330 13.96 23.75 -10.05
C LEU A 330 15.46 23.53 -9.97
N GLU A 331 15.91 22.95 -8.88
CA GLU A 331 17.20 22.29 -8.73
C GLU A 331 16.99 20.79 -8.48
N THR A 332 17.99 19.99 -8.84
CA THR A 332 17.87 18.52 -8.84
C THR A 332 19.04 17.86 -8.13
N GLN A 333 18.77 16.69 -7.56
CA GLN A 333 19.80 15.79 -7.06
C GLN A 333 19.38 14.34 -7.31
N LYS A 334 20.37 13.45 -7.42
CA LYS A 334 20.12 12.01 -7.55
C LYS A 334 19.50 11.46 -6.26
N ILE A 335 18.59 10.51 -6.40
CA ILE A 335 18.03 9.79 -5.25
C ILE A 335 18.96 8.61 -4.92
N PRO A 336 19.42 8.46 -3.66
CA PRO A 336 20.18 7.28 -3.24
C PRO A 336 19.37 6.00 -3.46
N LYS A 337 20.03 4.90 -3.80
CA LYS A 337 19.34 3.62 -4.10
C LYS A 337 18.43 3.15 -2.96
N SER A 338 18.89 3.28 -1.70
CA SER A 338 18.11 2.98 -0.49
C SER A 338 16.79 3.74 -0.42
N ASN A 339 16.74 4.96 -0.96
CA ASN A 339 15.57 5.80 -0.92
C ASN A 339 14.60 5.48 -2.06
N GLU A 340 15.11 5.05 -3.23
CA GLU A 340 14.29 4.45 -4.27
C GLU A 340 13.59 3.17 -3.76
N ASP A 341 14.33 2.34 -3.04
CA ASP A 341 13.82 1.11 -2.45
C ASP A 341 12.71 1.41 -1.44
N LEU A 342 12.83 2.49 -0.65
CA LEU A 342 11.74 2.95 0.22
C LEU A 342 10.47 3.33 -0.56
N ILE A 343 10.59 4.02 -1.71
CA ILE A 343 9.44 4.35 -2.56
C ILE A 343 8.80 3.07 -3.12
N LEU A 344 9.63 2.11 -3.54
CA LEU A 344 9.19 0.79 -3.98
C LEU A 344 8.44 0.04 -2.88
N ASP A 345 8.94 0.07 -1.65
CA ASP A 345 8.32 -0.60 -0.50
C ASP A 345 6.96 -0.02 -0.17
N ILE A 346 6.80 1.31 -0.19
CA ILE A 346 5.49 1.93 0.01
C ILE A 346 4.54 1.60 -1.16
N ALA A 347 5.05 1.52 -2.39
CA ALA A 347 4.23 1.08 -3.52
C ALA A 347 3.78 -0.39 -3.38
N ARG A 348 4.62 -1.28 -2.84
CA ARG A 348 4.27 -2.67 -2.51
C ARG A 348 3.16 -2.78 -1.45
N CYS A 349 2.91 -1.72 -0.68
CA CYS A 349 1.78 -1.67 0.25
C CYS A 349 0.42 -1.68 -0.40
N LYS A 350 0.36 -1.31 -1.67
CA LYS A 350 -0.91 -1.22 -2.34
C LYS A 350 -1.46 -2.61 -2.61
N THR A 351 -2.78 -2.71 -2.56
CA THR A 351 -3.46 -4.01 -2.48
C THR A 351 -3.63 -4.61 -3.86
N ASP A 352 -3.13 -5.83 -4.03
CA ASP A 352 -3.50 -6.70 -5.13
C ASP A 352 -4.80 -7.42 -4.77
N LYS A 353 -5.80 -7.41 -5.66
CA LYS A 353 -6.99 -8.25 -5.52
C LYS A 353 -6.74 -9.57 -6.23
N VAL A 354 -6.87 -10.67 -5.50
CA VAL A 354 -6.62 -12.03 -6.02
C VAL A 354 -7.81 -12.92 -5.69
N LYS A 355 -8.04 -13.94 -6.53
CA LYS A 355 -9.03 -14.97 -6.27
C LYS A 355 -8.37 -16.16 -5.56
N ILE A 356 -9.08 -16.74 -4.61
CA ILE A 356 -8.67 -18.00 -3.97
C ILE A 356 -8.80 -19.12 -5.02
N GLU A 357 -7.68 -19.73 -5.38
CA GLU A 357 -7.62 -20.82 -6.38
C GLU A 357 -7.94 -22.17 -5.76
N SER A 358 -7.46 -22.41 -4.54
CA SER A 358 -7.76 -23.60 -3.75
C SER A 358 -7.59 -23.35 -2.26
N ILE A 359 -8.27 -24.18 -1.45
CA ILE A 359 -8.14 -24.21 0.00
C ILE A 359 -7.74 -25.62 0.40
N LYS A 360 -6.73 -25.75 1.27
CA LYS A 360 -6.31 -27.01 1.86
C LYS A 360 -6.61 -27.01 3.34
N GLU A 361 -7.36 -27.99 3.81
CA GLU A 361 -7.74 -28.11 5.22
C GLU A 361 -6.80 -29.10 5.93
N TYR A 362 -6.28 -28.70 7.09
CA TYR A 362 -5.41 -29.54 7.92
C TYR A 362 -6.15 -30.00 9.18
N SER A 363 -6.92 -29.10 9.78
CA SER A 363 -7.78 -29.35 10.94
C SER A 363 -8.99 -28.41 10.90
N ALA A 364 -9.89 -28.53 11.88
CA ALA A 364 -11.03 -27.62 12.03
C ALA A 364 -10.60 -26.15 12.22
N ASP A 365 -9.41 -25.92 12.78
CA ASP A 365 -8.87 -24.60 13.11
C ASP A 365 -7.70 -24.17 12.22
N ILE A 366 -7.22 -25.00 11.27
CA ILE A 366 -6.08 -24.67 10.40
C ILE A 366 -6.39 -24.96 8.92
N LYS A 367 -6.28 -23.92 8.09
CA LYS A 367 -6.45 -23.98 6.62
C LYS A 367 -5.32 -23.26 5.90
N SER A 368 -5.00 -23.69 4.69
CA SER A 368 -4.19 -22.93 3.75
C SER A 368 -5.01 -22.40 2.60
N PHE A 369 -4.73 -21.16 2.21
CA PHE A 369 -5.36 -20.47 1.09
C PHE A 369 -4.31 -20.25 0.01
N ILE A 370 -4.61 -20.70 -1.20
CA ILE A 370 -3.71 -20.64 -2.35
C ILE A 370 -4.28 -19.66 -3.36
N PHE A 371 -3.45 -18.74 -3.85
CA PHE A 371 -3.81 -17.74 -4.85
C PHE A 371 -2.60 -17.36 -5.72
N ARG A 372 -2.85 -16.70 -6.86
CA ARG A 372 -1.78 -16.22 -7.74
C ARG A 372 -1.44 -14.76 -7.51
N SER A 373 -0.15 -14.47 -7.37
CA SER A 373 0.39 -13.11 -7.48
C SER A 373 1.81 -13.14 -8.03
N ASN A 374 1.94 -12.82 -9.32
CA ASN A 374 3.23 -12.70 -10.01
C ASN A 374 4.12 -11.59 -9.40
N ARG A 375 3.51 -10.51 -8.89
CA ARG A 375 4.25 -9.40 -8.27
C ARG A 375 4.90 -9.83 -6.96
N ILE A 376 4.15 -10.55 -6.12
CA ILE A 376 4.60 -10.96 -4.80
C ILE A 376 5.60 -12.12 -4.90
N SER A 377 5.27 -13.16 -5.66
CA SER A 377 6.15 -14.33 -5.87
C SER A 377 7.54 -13.95 -6.35
N LYS A 378 7.66 -13.06 -7.34
CA LYS A 378 8.96 -12.57 -7.85
C LYS A 378 9.77 -11.75 -6.86
N SER A 379 9.12 -11.11 -5.89
CA SER A 379 9.77 -10.23 -4.91
C SER A 379 10.02 -10.94 -3.58
N TYR A 380 9.40 -12.09 -3.35
CA TYR A 380 9.43 -12.79 -2.08
C TYR A 380 10.76 -13.47 -1.84
N VAL A 381 11.24 -13.34 -0.60
CA VAL A 381 12.36 -14.11 -0.06
C VAL A 381 11.92 -14.65 1.31
N PRO A 382 12.28 -15.89 1.68
CA PRO A 382 11.90 -16.45 2.98
C PRO A 382 12.26 -15.55 4.15
N GLY A 383 11.30 -15.39 5.07
CA GLY A 383 11.33 -14.42 6.18
C GLY A 383 10.41 -13.21 5.95
N MET A 384 10.06 -12.90 4.69
CA MET A 384 9.08 -11.87 4.40
C MET A 384 7.65 -12.33 4.70
N PHE A 385 6.75 -11.37 4.85
CA PHE A 385 5.32 -11.60 5.09
C PHE A 385 4.44 -10.80 4.12
N VAL A 386 3.16 -11.13 4.05
CA VAL A 386 2.14 -10.35 3.34
C VAL A 386 1.07 -9.87 4.30
N ILE A 387 0.31 -8.86 3.90
CA ILE A 387 -0.91 -8.49 4.63
C ILE A 387 -2.11 -8.92 3.80
N LEU A 388 -2.87 -9.87 4.33
CA LEU A 388 -4.16 -10.25 3.79
C LEU A 388 -5.21 -9.23 4.23
N TRP A 389 -5.95 -8.71 3.26
CA TRP A 389 -7.07 -7.81 3.48
C TRP A 389 -8.37 -8.54 3.16
N LEU A 390 -9.23 -8.65 4.18
CA LEU A 390 -10.64 -9.00 4.00
C LEU A 390 -11.43 -7.69 3.85
N PRO A 391 -12.07 -7.46 2.68
CA PRO A 391 -12.88 -6.26 2.47
C PRO A 391 -13.83 -6.00 3.64
N ASP A 392 -13.84 -4.75 4.12
CA ASP A 392 -14.69 -4.24 5.21
C ASP A 392 -14.50 -4.92 6.57
N TYR A 393 -13.43 -5.70 6.76
CA TYR A 393 -13.20 -6.44 8.00
C TYR A 393 -11.84 -6.14 8.65
N ASP A 394 -10.74 -6.67 8.11
CA ASP A 394 -9.44 -6.57 8.80
C ASP A 394 -8.23 -6.72 7.85
N PHE A 395 -7.07 -6.31 8.36
CA PHE A 395 -5.74 -6.51 7.80
C PHE A 395 -4.97 -7.53 8.65
N LEU A 396 -4.78 -8.72 8.09
CA LEU A 396 -4.16 -9.85 8.76
C LEU A 396 -2.74 -10.05 8.23
N PRO A 397 -1.68 -9.78 9.02
CA PRO A 397 -0.33 -10.14 8.63
C PRO A 397 -0.20 -11.66 8.57
N MET A 398 0.35 -12.16 7.47
CA MET A 398 0.44 -13.59 7.16
C MET A 398 1.82 -13.92 6.61
N SER A 399 2.47 -14.92 7.21
CA SER A 399 3.66 -15.54 6.63
C SER A 399 3.27 -16.35 5.39
N ILE A 400 4.15 -16.37 4.40
CA ILE A 400 3.99 -17.23 3.21
C ILE A 400 4.63 -18.58 3.50
N SER A 401 3.84 -19.66 3.41
CA SER A 401 4.26 -21.03 3.70
C SER A 401 4.73 -21.81 2.47
N LYS A 402 4.41 -21.32 1.26
CA LYS A 402 4.93 -21.87 0.00
C LYS A 402 4.85 -20.83 -1.13
N VAL A 403 5.84 -20.86 -2.03
CA VAL A 403 5.78 -20.17 -3.33
C VAL A 403 6.17 -21.16 -4.43
N GLU A 404 5.32 -21.30 -5.45
CA GLU A 404 5.57 -22.18 -6.60
C GLU A 404 5.17 -21.47 -7.90
N GLY A 405 6.15 -21.01 -8.67
CA GLY A 405 5.87 -20.10 -9.80
C GLY A 405 5.23 -18.80 -9.31
N ASP A 406 4.02 -18.50 -9.77
CA ASP A 406 3.22 -17.37 -9.29
C ASP A 406 2.17 -17.74 -8.22
N LEU A 407 2.10 -19.02 -7.83
CA LEU A 407 1.24 -19.50 -6.74
C LEU A 407 1.87 -19.20 -5.39
N ILE A 408 1.04 -18.70 -4.48
CA ILE A 408 1.40 -18.36 -3.10
C ILE A 408 0.45 -19.10 -2.18
N GLU A 409 0.99 -19.76 -1.17
CA GLU A 409 0.25 -20.39 -0.08
C GLU A 409 0.45 -19.58 1.21
N ILE A 410 -0.66 -19.25 1.87
CA ILE A 410 -0.66 -18.76 3.25
C ILE A 410 -1.42 -19.76 4.12
N THR A 411 -0.88 -20.04 5.30
CA THR A 411 -1.48 -20.99 6.25
C THR A 411 -1.95 -20.25 7.49
N VAL A 412 -3.21 -20.45 7.86
CA VAL A 412 -3.90 -19.63 8.85
C VAL A 412 -4.51 -20.52 9.92
N GLN A 413 -4.31 -20.13 11.18
CA GLN A 413 -5.05 -20.66 12.31
C GLN A 413 -6.20 -19.73 12.69
N GLN A 414 -7.36 -20.30 13.00
CA GLN A 414 -8.54 -19.59 13.43
C GLN A 414 -8.43 -19.17 14.91
N ILE A 415 -7.92 -17.96 15.17
CA ILE A 415 -7.70 -17.44 16.53
C ILE A 415 -8.54 -16.21 16.88
N GLY A 416 -9.13 -15.55 15.88
CA GLY A 416 -9.92 -14.34 16.09
C GLY A 416 -10.90 -14.07 14.96
N ASP A 417 -11.67 -12.99 15.11
CA ASP A 417 -12.75 -12.58 14.23
C ASP A 417 -12.34 -12.52 12.75
N GLY A 418 -11.18 -11.91 12.46
CA GLY A 418 -10.67 -11.81 11.09
C GLY A 418 -10.39 -13.16 10.46
N THR A 419 -9.70 -14.04 11.18
CA THR A 419 -9.41 -15.41 10.73
C THR A 419 -10.69 -16.26 10.63
N LYS A 420 -11.67 -16.07 11.51
CA LYS A 420 -12.98 -16.73 11.44
C LYS A 420 -13.73 -16.33 10.17
N ARG A 421 -13.66 -15.07 9.75
CA ARG A 421 -14.25 -14.62 8.49
C ARG A 421 -13.54 -15.24 7.29
N LEU A 422 -12.21 -15.27 7.30
CA LEU A 422 -11.41 -15.92 6.24
C LEU A 422 -11.80 -17.40 6.07
N PHE A 423 -12.06 -18.11 7.16
CA PHE A 423 -12.47 -19.53 7.14
C PHE A 423 -13.81 -19.80 6.47
N ASN A 424 -14.66 -18.77 6.33
CA ASN A 424 -15.94 -18.86 5.63
C ASN A 424 -15.84 -18.56 4.13
N LEU A 425 -14.65 -18.20 3.62
CA LEU A 425 -14.43 -17.99 2.20
C LEU A 425 -14.25 -19.33 1.47
N ASN A 426 -14.65 -19.33 0.20
CA ASN A 426 -14.59 -20.46 -0.70
C ASN A 426 -13.62 -20.19 -1.85
N LYS A 427 -13.29 -21.27 -2.58
CA LYS A 427 -12.63 -21.15 -3.89
C LYS A 427 -13.41 -20.18 -4.78
N GLY A 428 -12.70 -19.26 -5.44
CA GLY A 428 -13.26 -18.23 -6.30
C GLY A 428 -13.50 -16.90 -5.61
N ASP A 429 -13.60 -16.87 -4.27
CA ASP A 429 -13.76 -15.62 -3.52
C ASP A 429 -12.53 -14.73 -3.64
N THR A 430 -12.75 -13.42 -3.58
CA THR A 430 -11.70 -12.41 -3.74
C THR A 430 -11.17 -11.94 -2.39
N ILE A 431 -9.86 -11.94 -2.24
CA ILE A 431 -9.14 -11.38 -1.10
C ILE A 431 -8.16 -10.31 -1.59
N GLY A 432 -7.81 -9.37 -0.72
CA GLY A 432 -6.71 -8.44 -0.98
C GLY A 432 -5.41 -8.97 -0.40
N ILE A 433 -4.29 -8.77 -1.08
CA ILE A 433 -2.96 -9.10 -0.58
C ILE A 433 -2.03 -7.90 -0.82
N ARG A 434 -1.27 -7.54 0.21
CA ARG A 434 -0.23 -6.49 0.14
C ARG A 434 1.13 -7.10 0.47
N GLY A 435 2.20 -6.47 0.00
CA GLY A 435 3.58 -6.92 0.26
C GLY A 435 4.26 -7.48 -1.00
N PRO A 436 5.26 -8.36 -0.86
CA PRO A 436 5.79 -8.86 0.41
C PRO A 436 6.47 -7.71 1.19
N PHE A 437 6.54 -7.86 2.50
CA PHE A 437 7.11 -6.89 3.44
C PHE A 437 8.13 -7.54 4.36
N GLY A 438 8.92 -6.69 5.01
CA GLY A 438 9.91 -7.08 5.99
C GLY A 438 11.24 -7.49 5.37
N ASN A 439 12.01 -8.26 6.12
CA ASN A 439 13.36 -8.70 5.78
C ASN A 439 13.40 -10.23 5.61
N SER A 440 14.59 -10.75 5.32
CA SER A 440 14.82 -12.17 5.10
C SER A 440 15.80 -12.74 6.11
N TRP A 441 15.82 -14.06 6.22
CA TRP A 441 16.84 -14.79 6.99
C TRP A 441 18.24 -14.61 6.39
N ASP A 442 19.26 -14.41 7.22
CA ASP A 442 20.66 -14.31 6.81
C ASP A 442 21.45 -15.57 7.18
N TYR A 443 21.66 -16.45 6.21
CA TYR A 443 22.31 -17.75 6.42
C TYR A 443 23.48 -17.98 5.45
N LYS A 444 23.99 -16.91 4.81
CA LYS A 444 25.01 -17.02 3.75
C LYS A 444 26.29 -17.65 4.27
N GLU A 445 26.77 -17.19 5.43
CA GLU A 445 28.01 -17.63 6.07
C GLU A 445 27.86 -18.91 6.92
N SER A 446 26.64 -19.42 7.08
CA SER A 446 26.35 -20.61 7.89
C SER A 446 26.48 -21.89 7.08
N SER A 447 27.17 -22.89 7.61
CA SER A 447 27.30 -24.21 6.99
C SER A 447 26.34 -25.22 7.57
N SER A 448 25.96 -25.06 8.85
CA SER A 448 25.15 -26.03 9.60
C SER A 448 24.05 -25.34 10.39
N ILE A 449 22.80 -25.54 9.95
CA ILE A 449 21.65 -24.74 10.36
C ILE A 449 20.62 -25.64 11.03
N LEU A 450 20.18 -25.26 12.23
CA LEU A 450 19.05 -25.87 12.92
C LEU A 450 17.82 -24.95 12.81
N ILE A 451 16.74 -25.49 12.26
CA ILE A 451 15.45 -24.83 12.12
C ILE A 451 14.51 -25.37 13.20
N VAL A 452 14.00 -24.48 14.05
CA VAL A 452 13.12 -24.83 15.18
C VAL A 452 11.76 -24.18 15.01
N GLY A 453 10.71 -24.97 14.79
CA GLY A 453 9.35 -24.48 14.60
C GLY A 453 8.41 -24.88 15.73
N GLY A 454 7.65 -23.92 16.28
CA GLY A 454 6.62 -24.18 17.28
C GLY A 454 5.23 -23.84 16.80
N GLY A 455 4.31 -24.82 16.82
CA GLY A 455 2.92 -24.65 16.40
C GLY A 455 2.82 -23.99 15.02
N MET A 456 2.04 -22.93 14.91
CA MET A 456 1.87 -22.18 13.66
C MET A 456 3.13 -21.46 13.14
N GLY A 457 4.15 -21.26 13.98
CA GLY A 457 5.41 -20.64 13.57
C GLY A 457 6.12 -21.38 12.43
N ILE A 458 5.86 -22.69 12.30
CA ILE A 458 6.40 -23.51 11.20
C ILE A 458 5.93 -23.04 9.81
N ALA A 459 4.78 -22.36 9.72
CA ALA A 459 4.31 -21.79 8.47
C ALA A 459 5.25 -20.70 7.92
N ALA A 460 6.01 -20.01 8.79
CA ALA A 460 7.00 -19.01 8.37
C ALA A 460 8.35 -19.63 7.94
N LEU A 461 8.60 -20.88 8.32
CA LEU A 461 9.89 -21.56 8.13
C LEU A 461 9.89 -22.55 6.97
N THR A 462 8.73 -23.05 6.55
CA THR A 462 8.62 -24.07 5.49
C THR A 462 9.18 -23.62 4.14
N SER A 463 8.91 -22.38 3.72
CA SER A 463 9.48 -21.84 2.48
C SER A 463 11.01 -21.68 2.54
N LEU A 464 11.57 -21.43 3.73
CA LEU A 464 13.01 -21.40 3.97
C LEU A 464 13.60 -22.81 3.85
N VAL A 465 12.97 -23.84 4.43
CA VAL A 465 13.45 -25.23 4.36
C VAL A 465 13.54 -25.70 2.91
N GLU A 466 12.53 -25.40 2.09
CA GLU A 466 12.54 -25.73 0.65
C GLU A 466 13.71 -25.08 -0.08
N GLN A 467 14.00 -23.81 0.21
CA GLN A 467 15.14 -23.12 -0.38
C GLN A 467 16.48 -23.71 0.11
N LEU A 468 16.59 -24.00 1.40
CA LEU A 468 17.81 -24.54 1.99
C LEU A 468 18.09 -25.98 1.54
N LYS A 469 17.05 -26.76 1.22
CA LYS A 469 17.22 -28.12 0.67
C LYS A 469 17.95 -28.13 -0.66
N LEU A 470 17.84 -27.06 -1.45
CA LEU A 470 18.56 -26.90 -2.72
C LEU A 470 20.01 -26.40 -2.52
N SER A 471 20.44 -26.17 -1.28
CA SER A 471 21.78 -25.70 -0.94
C SER A 471 22.68 -26.83 -0.45
N ASN A 472 24.01 -26.61 -0.50
CA ASN A 472 25.01 -27.56 0.03
C ASN A 472 25.25 -27.41 1.55
N LYS A 473 24.24 -26.96 2.31
CA LYS A 473 24.34 -26.74 3.76
C LYS A 473 23.79 -27.94 4.52
N ASN A 474 24.29 -28.19 5.73
CA ASN A 474 23.77 -29.21 6.62
C ASN A 474 22.53 -28.65 7.33
N ILE A 475 21.36 -29.23 7.05
CA ILE A 475 20.07 -28.71 7.55
C ILE A 475 19.46 -29.72 8.52
N PHE A 476 19.15 -29.23 9.72
CA PHE A 476 18.43 -29.96 10.75
C PHE A 476 17.11 -29.25 11.02
N VAL A 477 16.05 -30.03 11.22
CA VAL A 477 14.71 -29.48 11.47
C VAL A 477 14.15 -30.15 12.72
N SER A 478 13.67 -29.32 13.66
CA SER A 478 12.90 -29.76 14.80
C SER A 478 11.59 -28.99 14.87
N ILE A 479 10.47 -29.70 14.93
CA ILE A 479 9.13 -29.13 14.99
C ILE A 479 8.35 -29.68 16.17
N GLY A 480 7.57 -28.83 16.83
CA GLY A 480 6.70 -29.24 17.91
C GLY A 480 5.36 -28.54 17.93
N ALA A 481 4.35 -29.23 18.45
CA ALA A 481 3.00 -28.71 18.63
C ALA A 481 2.33 -29.34 19.87
N LYS A 482 1.18 -28.80 20.28
CA LYS A 482 0.43 -29.34 21.43
C LYS A 482 -0.07 -30.78 21.23
N ASP A 483 -0.38 -31.14 19.98
CA ASP A 483 -0.95 -32.43 19.57
C ASP A 483 -0.63 -32.71 18.08
N LYS A 484 -0.87 -33.95 17.63
CA LYS A 484 -0.66 -34.40 16.25
C LYS A 484 -1.45 -33.59 15.22
N ALA A 485 -2.66 -33.15 15.56
CA ALA A 485 -3.51 -32.38 14.64
C ALA A 485 -2.93 -30.98 14.36
N SER A 486 -2.23 -30.41 15.35
CA SER A 486 -1.58 -29.10 15.27
C SER A 486 -0.17 -29.16 14.70
N LEU A 487 0.41 -30.36 14.55
CA LEU A 487 1.75 -30.57 13.97
C LEU A 487 1.70 -30.54 12.43
N ILE A 488 1.33 -29.37 11.90
CA ILE A 488 1.21 -29.15 10.46
C ILE A 488 2.56 -29.25 9.73
N PHE A 489 2.52 -29.67 8.47
CA PHE A 489 3.68 -29.84 7.59
C PHE A 489 4.70 -30.91 8.01
N ALA A 490 4.45 -31.73 9.03
CA ALA A 490 5.38 -32.79 9.45
C ALA A 490 5.79 -33.71 8.29
N GLU A 491 4.82 -34.25 7.54
CA GLU A 491 5.07 -35.10 6.35
C GLU A 491 5.91 -34.37 5.30
N ARG A 492 5.51 -33.15 4.92
CA ARG A 492 6.25 -32.30 3.95
C ARG A 492 7.70 -32.08 4.38
N LEU A 493 7.94 -31.84 5.67
CA LEU A 493 9.28 -31.57 6.20
C LEU A 493 10.12 -32.84 6.31
N MET A 494 9.52 -33.98 6.69
CA MET A 494 10.21 -35.28 6.66
C MET A 494 10.59 -35.68 5.22
N ASP A 495 9.74 -35.42 4.24
CA ASP A 495 10.06 -35.67 2.83
C ASP A 495 11.25 -34.82 2.35
N LEU A 496 11.31 -33.55 2.77
CA LEU A 496 12.42 -32.65 2.43
C LEU A 496 13.70 -32.99 3.21
N ILE A 497 13.57 -33.25 4.51
CA ILE A 497 14.64 -33.49 5.46
C ILE A 497 14.27 -34.75 6.28
N PRO A 498 14.70 -35.95 5.85
CA PRO A 498 14.31 -37.23 6.46
C PRO A 498 14.54 -37.35 7.97
N ASN A 499 15.55 -36.65 8.49
CA ASN A 499 15.88 -36.63 9.92
C ASN A 499 15.14 -35.51 10.68
N THR A 500 14.00 -35.04 10.20
CA THR A 500 13.19 -34.03 10.90
C THR A 500 12.68 -34.60 12.21
N MET A 501 13.05 -33.97 13.33
CA MET A 501 12.58 -34.35 14.65
C MET A 501 11.20 -33.74 14.93
N CYS A 502 10.23 -34.59 15.24
CA CYS A 502 8.87 -34.20 15.54
C CYS A 502 8.58 -34.42 17.03
N THR A 503 7.97 -33.42 17.68
CA THR A 503 7.52 -33.53 19.07
C THR A 503 6.07 -33.12 19.24
N THR A 504 5.41 -33.71 20.24
CA THR A 504 4.08 -33.28 20.68
C THR A 504 4.02 -33.24 22.18
N ASP A 505 3.41 -32.20 22.75
CA ASP A 505 3.32 -32.04 24.22
C ASP A 505 2.54 -33.22 24.86
N ASP A 506 1.55 -33.76 24.16
CA ASP A 506 0.70 -34.88 24.60
C ASP A 506 1.23 -36.27 24.21
N GLY A 507 2.32 -36.35 23.43
CA GLY A 507 2.89 -37.61 22.94
C GLY A 507 2.11 -38.29 21.80
N SER A 508 1.13 -37.61 21.20
CA SER A 508 0.32 -38.15 20.11
C SER A 508 1.08 -38.37 18.79
N PHE A 509 2.25 -37.75 18.61
CA PHE A 509 3.16 -38.02 17.48
C PHE A 509 4.61 -37.67 17.80
N GLY A 510 5.55 -38.51 17.36
CA GLY A 510 6.98 -38.29 17.62
C GLY A 510 7.32 -38.41 19.12
N ARG A 511 8.23 -37.57 19.61
CA ARG A 511 8.65 -37.59 21.02
C ARG A 511 7.72 -36.74 21.90
N GLN A 512 7.37 -37.25 23.07
CA GLN A 512 6.64 -36.48 24.08
C GLN A 512 7.59 -35.54 24.83
N CYS A 513 7.76 -34.31 24.32
CA CYS A 513 8.55 -33.25 24.94
C CYS A 513 8.25 -31.90 24.25
N TYR A 514 8.74 -30.81 24.83
CA TYR A 514 8.74 -29.54 24.12
C TYR A 514 9.81 -29.58 23.02
N VAL A 515 9.58 -28.85 21.92
CA VAL A 515 10.55 -28.77 20.83
C VAL A 515 11.91 -28.24 21.29
N THR A 516 11.92 -27.37 22.31
CA THR A 516 13.15 -26.82 22.91
C THR A 516 14.03 -27.89 23.53
N ASP A 517 13.44 -28.97 24.05
CA ASP A 517 14.16 -30.04 24.73
C ASP A 517 15.01 -30.86 23.75
N THR A 518 14.67 -30.80 22.46
CA THR A 518 15.37 -31.52 21.40
C THR A 518 16.62 -30.81 20.88
N ILE A 519 16.77 -29.53 21.21
CA ILE A 519 17.84 -28.69 20.67
C ILE A 519 19.20 -29.16 21.21
N ASP A 520 19.28 -29.47 22.51
CA ASP A 520 20.52 -29.97 23.13
C ASP A 520 20.96 -31.31 22.53
N ASP A 521 20.02 -32.21 22.23
CA ASP A 521 20.31 -33.51 21.59
C ASP A 521 20.92 -33.30 20.20
N ILE A 522 20.35 -32.41 19.38
CA ILE A 522 20.87 -32.12 18.04
C ILE A 522 22.26 -31.47 18.12
N ILE A 523 22.46 -30.50 19.02
CA ILE A 523 23.74 -29.79 19.18
C ILE A 523 24.82 -30.72 19.75
N ALA A 524 24.46 -31.71 20.57
CA ALA A 524 25.41 -32.69 21.10
C ALA A 524 26.00 -33.58 20.01
N GLU A 525 25.19 -33.93 19.00
CA GLU A 525 25.59 -34.81 17.91
C GLU A 525 26.12 -34.06 16.69
N ASN A 526 25.85 -32.76 16.56
CA ASN A 526 26.12 -31.98 15.36
C ASN A 526 26.71 -30.60 15.70
N SER A 527 27.70 -30.15 14.92
CA SER A 527 28.21 -28.78 15.03
C SER A 527 27.24 -27.83 14.32
N ILE A 528 26.39 -27.14 15.10
CA ILE A 528 25.43 -26.14 14.60
C ILE A 528 26.04 -24.74 14.74
N ASP A 529 26.00 -23.93 13.66
CA ASP A 529 26.52 -22.56 13.66
C ASP A 529 25.42 -21.48 13.63
N LEU A 530 24.19 -21.86 13.28
CA LEU A 530 23.02 -20.98 13.26
C LEU A 530 21.74 -21.72 13.65
N ILE A 531 20.98 -21.13 14.56
CA ILE A 531 19.60 -21.51 14.87
C ILE A 531 18.65 -20.48 14.24
N ILE A 532 17.63 -20.97 13.54
CA ILE A 532 16.53 -20.17 12.99
C ILE A 532 15.24 -20.64 13.65
N THR A 533 14.49 -19.73 14.28
CA THR A 533 13.29 -20.12 15.04
C THR A 533 12.09 -19.22 14.82
N CYS A 534 10.91 -19.82 14.88
CA CYS A 534 9.62 -19.13 14.87
C CYS A 534 8.58 -19.97 15.63
N GLY A 535 7.80 -19.32 16.49
CA GLY A 535 6.78 -19.97 17.31
C GLY A 535 6.28 -19.08 18.45
N PRO A 536 5.66 -19.65 19.49
CA PRO A 536 5.30 -18.91 20.68
C PRO A 536 6.50 -18.15 21.26
N GLU A 537 6.32 -16.90 21.68
CA GLU A 537 7.46 -16.05 22.09
C GLU A 537 8.21 -16.61 23.30
N VAL A 538 7.50 -17.27 24.21
CA VAL A 538 8.10 -18.00 25.34
C VAL A 538 9.01 -19.14 24.87
N MET A 539 8.66 -19.83 23.78
CA MET A 539 9.52 -20.84 23.16
C MET A 539 10.76 -20.18 22.57
N MET A 540 10.59 -19.10 21.81
CA MET A 540 11.71 -18.41 21.15
C MET A 540 12.68 -17.80 22.17
N ALA A 541 12.18 -17.31 23.32
CA ALA A 541 13.01 -16.85 24.43
C ALA A 541 13.89 -17.98 25.01
N LYS A 542 13.34 -19.18 25.23
CA LYS A 542 14.13 -20.35 25.65
C LYS A 542 15.19 -20.73 24.61
N VAL A 543 14.86 -20.64 23.32
CA VAL A 543 15.84 -20.89 22.24
C VAL A 543 16.98 -19.85 22.27
N GLN A 544 16.68 -18.59 22.61
CA GLN A 544 17.69 -17.55 22.83
C GLN A 544 18.63 -17.92 23.97
N ASP A 545 18.12 -18.35 25.12
CA ASP A 545 18.95 -18.74 26.26
C ASP A 545 19.88 -19.92 25.89
N ILE A 546 19.36 -20.92 25.16
CA ILE A 546 20.16 -22.06 24.69
C ILE A 546 21.25 -21.59 23.72
N ALA A 547 20.89 -20.79 22.71
CA ALA A 547 21.83 -20.30 21.70
C ALA A 547 22.97 -19.47 22.34
N GLU A 548 22.64 -18.60 23.29
CA GLU A 548 23.61 -17.79 24.03
C GLU A 548 24.54 -18.66 24.88
N SER A 549 23.99 -19.66 25.60
CA SER A 549 24.79 -20.58 26.43
C SER A 549 25.80 -21.42 25.62
N LYS A 550 25.48 -21.70 24.35
CA LYS A 550 26.31 -22.49 23.42
C LYS A 550 27.12 -21.63 22.45
N ASN A 551 26.99 -20.29 22.52
CA ASN A 551 27.61 -19.34 21.60
C ASN A 551 27.28 -19.63 20.11
N ILE A 552 26.01 -19.94 19.82
CA ILE A 552 25.50 -20.20 18.47
C ILE A 552 24.74 -18.97 17.97
N LYS A 553 24.88 -18.62 16.68
CA LYS A 553 24.12 -17.50 16.10
C LYS A 553 22.63 -17.82 16.13
N LEU A 554 21.78 -16.82 16.36
CA LEU A 554 20.34 -16.98 16.40
C LEU A 554 19.63 -15.94 15.53
N GLN A 555 18.61 -16.38 14.80
CA GLN A 555 17.60 -15.52 14.19
C GLN A 555 16.19 -15.96 14.58
N VAL A 556 15.33 -14.98 14.86
CA VAL A 556 13.97 -15.17 15.32
C VAL A 556 13.01 -14.36 14.45
N SER A 557 11.85 -14.94 14.11
CA SER A 557 10.75 -14.20 13.47
C SER A 557 9.76 -13.70 14.52
N LEU A 558 9.76 -12.39 14.79
CA LEU A 558 8.83 -11.72 15.69
C LEU A 558 7.51 -11.38 15.01
N GLU A 559 6.41 -11.62 15.72
CA GLU A 559 5.08 -11.21 15.30
C GLU A 559 4.51 -10.11 16.20
N ARG A 560 3.89 -9.09 15.59
CA ARG A 560 3.21 -7.97 16.26
C ARG A 560 1.97 -7.57 15.45
N LYS A 561 1.21 -6.56 15.90
CA LYS A 561 0.08 -5.98 15.16
C LYS A 561 0.56 -5.16 13.94
N MET A 562 1.00 -5.83 12.89
CA MET A 562 1.61 -5.25 11.68
C MET A 562 0.58 -4.73 10.66
N LYS A 563 -0.34 -3.85 11.06
CA LYS A 563 -1.49 -3.42 10.23
C LYS A 563 -1.12 -2.81 8.87
N CYS A 564 -0.07 -1.97 8.81
CA CYS A 564 0.26 -1.20 7.60
C CYS A 564 1.34 -1.85 6.72
N GLY A 565 2.23 -2.67 7.29
CA GLY A 565 3.33 -3.34 6.56
C GLY A 565 4.58 -2.49 6.32
N VAL A 566 4.54 -1.18 6.56
CA VAL A 566 5.65 -0.25 6.20
C VAL A 566 5.99 0.79 7.27
N GLY A 567 5.58 0.54 8.50
CA GLY A 567 5.92 1.37 9.65
C GLY A 567 5.09 2.65 9.79
N LEU A 568 4.20 2.96 8.84
CA LEU A 568 3.40 4.20 8.83
C LEU A 568 2.45 4.34 10.04
N CYS A 569 1.94 3.23 10.58
CA CYS A 569 0.95 3.24 11.67
C CYS A 569 1.52 2.97 13.06
N GLY A 570 2.81 2.68 13.22
CA GLY A 570 3.42 2.43 14.55
C GLY A 570 2.85 1.28 15.40
N SER A 571 1.81 0.55 14.97
CA SER A 571 1.13 -0.49 15.78
C SER A 571 2.02 -1.70 16.12
N CYS A 572 3.10 -1.88 15.37
CA CYS A 572 4.09 -2.95 15.58
C CYS A 572 5.40 -2.43 16.17
N CYS A 573 5.40 -1.24 16.79
CA CYS A 573 6.59 -0.69 17.41
C CYS A 573 7.01 -1.54 18.62
N VAL A 574 8.33 -1.73 18.78
CA VAL A 574 8.98 -2.42 19.90
C VAL A 574 10.20 -1.64 20.38
N GLY A 575 10.85 -2.12 21.46
CA GLY A 575 12.00 -1.49 22.09
C GLY A 575 11.60 -0.58 23.26
N GLU A 576 12.59 -0.05 23.96
CA GLU A 576 12.38 0.82 25.13
C GLU A 576 11.55 2.07 24.79
N ASP A 577 11.84 2.70 23.66
CA ASP A 577 11.17 3.93 23.20
C ASP A 577 10.01 3.67 22.21
N ASN A 578 9.64 2.41 21.93
CA ASN A 578 8.67 2.06 20.88
C ASN A 578 8.99 2.71 19.51
N ASN A 579 10.27 2.75 19.13
CA ASN A 579 10.74 3.39 17.91
C ASN A 579 11.09 2.38 16.79
N THR A 580 11.14 1.09 17.12
CA THR A 580 11.54 0.02 16.18
C THR A 580 10.30 -0.57 15.54
N THR A 581 10.06 -0.27 14.26
CA THR A 581 8.89 -0.74 13.53
C THR A 581 9.13 -2.13 12.94
N VAL A 582 8.61 -3.19 13.59
CA VAL A 582 8.79 -4.59 13.15
C VAL A 582 8.36 -4.81 11.69
N CYS A 583 7.25 -4.23 11.25
CA CYS A 583 6.79 -4.41 9.87
C CYS A 583 7.70 -3.77 8.80
N LYS A 584 8.45 -2.72 9.14
CA LYS A 584 9.34 -1.99 8.21
C LYS A 584 10.76 -2.53 8.24
N ILE A 585 11.33 -2.69 9.44
CA ILE A 585 12.67 -3.28 9.62
C ILE A 585 12.65 -4.76 9.22
N GLY A 586 11.50 -5.39 9.43
CA GLY A 586 11.21 -6.77 9.10
C GLY A 586 11.12 -7.65 10.35
N PRO A 587 10.40 -8.78 10.25
CA PRO A 587 10.13 -9.65 11.39
C PRO A 587 11.36 -10.43 11.86
N ILE A 588 12.45 -10.49 11.08
CA ILE A 588 13.64 -11.27 11.41
C ILE A 588 14.60 -10.44 12.27
N PHE A 589 14.88 -10.92 13.48
CA PHE A 589 15.78 -10.30 14.46
C PHE A 589 16.88 -11.27 14.87
N ASN A 590 18.09 -10.76 15.08
CA ASN A 590 19.20 -11.51 15.69
C ASN A 590 19.24 -11.33 17.23
N SER A 591 20.05 -12.15 17.91
CA SER A 591 20.19 -12.11 19.39
C SER A 591 20.48 -10.70 19.94
N GLU A 592 21.40 -9.95 19.30
CA GLU A 592 21.79 -8.62 19.76
C GLU A 592 20.68 -7.58 19.61
N GLN A 593 19.81 -7.73 18.61
CA GLN A 593 18.63 -6.88 18.47
C GLN A 593 17.54 -7.26 19.48
N LEU A 594 17.34 -8.56 19.76
CA LEU A 594 16.35 -9.04 20.73
C LEU A 594 16.64 -8.54 22.15
N LYS A 595 17.91 -8.46 22.55
CA LYS A 595 18.33 -7.89 23.85
C LYS A 595 17.86 -6.45 24.09
N LYS A 596 17.57 -5.70 23.02
CA LYS A 596 17.08 -4.31 23.07
C LYS A 596 15.55 -4.21 23.14
N ILE A 597 14.86 -5.35 23.19
CA ILE A 597 13.39 -5.44 23.19
C ILE A 597 12.97 -6.01 24.55
N PRO A 598 12.72 -5.16 25.57
CA PRO A 598 12.37 -5.64 26.91
C PRO A 598 11.04 -6.40 26.96
N GLN A 599 10.19 -6.22 25.93
CA GLN A 599 8.92 -6.95 25.81
C GLN A 599 9.11 -8.40 25.31
N PHE A 600 10.30 -8.77 24.83
CA PHE A 600 10.53 -10.08 24.23
C PHE A 600 10.30 -11.21 25.23
N GLY A 601 9.52 -12.22 24.84
CA GLY A 601 9.17 -13.38 25.68
C GLY A 601 7.92 -13.20 26.52
N SER A 602 7.35 -11.99 26.58
CA SER A 602 6.17 -11.66 27.40
C SER A 602 4.92 -11.28 26.59
N TYR A 603 5.06 -11.13 25.27
CA TYR A 603 3.96 -10.71 24.40
C TYR A 603 2.89 -11.80 24.26
N VAL A 604 1.63 -11.41 24.47
CA VAL A 604 0.43 -12.22 24.23
C VAL A 604 -0.42 -11.51 23.17
N LYS A 605 -0.84 -12.27 22.15
CA LYS A 605 -1.57 -11.75 20.98
C LYS A 605 -2.96 -11.22 21.30
#